data_AF-A0A519T6N6-F1
#
_entry.id   AF-A0A519T6N6-F1
#
_cell.length_a   1.000
_cell.length_b   1.000
_cell.length_c   1.000
_cell.angle_alpha   90.00
_cell.angle_beta   90.00
_cell.angle_gamma   90.00
#
_symmetry.space_group_name_H-M   'P 1'
#
loop_
_entity.id
_entity.type
_entity.pdbx_description
1 polymer ?
#
loop_
_entity_poly.entity_id
_entity_poly.type
_entity_poly.pdbx_seq_one_letter_code
_entity_poly.pdbx_strand_id
1 'polypeptide(L)'
;MLSIWTRFEAWLATNAPHLLDELNPGAPDTEFAQLAMVIGAELPPDFLAFYRVHNGQRNDEGGLLDGEELLSIPRMLAEWTVWNDLLNGGDFEGA
;
A
#
# COMPACT_ATOMS: atom_id res chain seq x y z
N MET A 1 6.28 -1.60 -14.83
CA MET A 1 5.96 -2.06 -13.46
C MET A 1 6.37 -3.51 -13.21
N LEU A 2 5.87 -4.49 -13.96
CA LEU A 2 6.24 -5.91 -13.78
C LEU A 2 7.75 -6.17 -13.70
N SER A 3 8.55 -5.56 -14.58
CA SER A 3 10.02 -5.72 -14.54
C SER A 3 10.69 -5.21 -13.25
N ILE A 4 10.10 -4.19 -12.61
CA ILE A 4 10.59 -3.65 -11.33
C ILE A 4 10.29 -4.65 -10.23
N TRP A 5 9.05 -5.17 -10.17
CA TRP A 5 8.63 -6.19 -9.21
C TRP A 5 9.44 -7.48 -9.37
N THR A 6 9.60 -8.00 -10.59
CA THR A 6 10.43 -9.20 -10.83
C THR A 6 11.86 -9.02 -10.31
N ARG A 7 12.47 -7.85 -10.54
CA ARG A 7 13.81 -7.57 -10.02
C ARG A 7 13.82 -7.51 -8.49
N PHE A 8 12.78 -6.94 -7.89
CA PHE A 8 12.68 -6.79 -6.45
C PHE A 8 12.39 -8.12 -5.75
N GLU A 9 11.44 -8.91 -6.25
CA GLU A 9 11.16 -10.28 -5.80
C GLU A 9 12.41 -11.17 -5.85
N ALA A 10 13.20 -11.10 -6.92
CA ALA A 10 14.46 -11.84 -7.03
C ALA A 10 15.47 -11.43 -5.97
N TRP A 11 15.52 -10.13 -5.63
CA TRP A 11 16.37 -9.62 -4.56
C TRP A 11 15.86 -10.09 -3.19
N LEU A 12 14.55 -10.01 -2.92
CA LEU A 12 13.93 -10.47 -1.67
C LEU A 12 14.15 -11.97 -1.45
N ALA A 13 13.92 -12.79 -2.47
CA ALA A 13 14.14 -14.24 -2.40
C ALA A 13 15.58 -14.61 -1.98
N THR A 14 16.56 -13.76 -2.31
CA THR A 14 17.96 -13.99 -1.96
C THR A 14 18.34 -13.40 -0.60
N ASN A 15 17.84 -12.21 -0.26
CA ASN A 15 18.35 -11.41 0.87
C ASN A 15 17.40 -11.34 2.07
N ALA A 16 16.10 -11.42 1.83
CA ALA A 16 15.06 -11.30 2.85
C ALA A 16 13.81 -12.12 2.46
N PRO A 17 13.92 -13.46 2.38
CA PRO A 17 12.83 -14.30 1.88
C PRO A 17 11.56 -14.21 2.74
N HIS A 18 11.69 -13.97 4.06
CA HIS A 18 10.55 -13.74 4.95
C HIS A 18 9.70 -12.53 4.50
N LEU A 19 10.31 -11.45 4.01
CA LEU A 19 9.57 -10.29 3.49
C LEU A 19 8.88 -10.56 2.15
N LEU A 20 9.35 -11.54 1.37
CA LEU A 20 8.67 -11.96 0.14
C LEU A 20 7.36 -12.68 0.48
N ASP A 21 7.36 -13.51 1.51
CA ASP A 21 6.17 -14.24 1.99
C ASP A 21 5.10 -13.32 2.60
N GLU A 22 5.49 -12.11 3.00
CA GLU A 22 4.62 -11.05 3.52
C GLU A 22 3.87 -10.26 2.45
N LEU A 23 4.27 -10.35 1.18
CA LEU A 23 3.61 -9.64 0.09
C LEU A 23 2.23 -10.25 -0.20
N ASN A 24 1.20 -9.40 -0.20
CA ASN A 24 -0.13 -9.80 -0.60
C ASN A 24 -0.19 -10.08 -2.11
N PRO A 25 -1.14 -10.90 -2.58
CA PRO A 25 -1.47 -10.95 -4.01
C PRO A 25 -1.94 -9.58 -4.51
N GLY A 26 -1.93 -9.40 -5.83
CA GLY A 26 -2.39 -8.17 -6.48
C GLY A 26 -3.82 -7.77 -6.10
N ALA A 27 -4.04 -6.46 -6.00
CA ALA A 27 -5.32 -5.90 -5.61
C ALA A 27 -6.38 -6.08 -6.71
N PRO A 28 -7.63 -6.41 -6.34
CA PRO A 28 -8.75 -6.46 -7.28
C PRO A 28 -9.23 -5.04 -7.65
N ASP A 29 -9.84 -4.90 -8.83
CA ASP A 29 -10.37 -3.62 -9.31
C ASP A 29 -11.42 -2.99 -8.36
N THR A 30 -12.12 -3.81 -7.57
CA THR A 30 -13.09 -3.33 -6.56
C THR A 30 -12.43 -2.52 -5.44
N GLU A 31 -11.21 -2.89 -5.03
CA GLU A 31 -10.48 -2.16 -4.00
C GLU A 31 -9.98 -0.81 -4.53
N PHE A 32 -9.50 -0.76 -5.78
CA PHE A 32 -9.13 0.50 -6.42
C PHE A 32 -10.32 1.46 -6.55
N ALA A 33 -11.49 0.94 -6.94
CA ALA A 33 -12.70 1.74 -7.05
C ALA A 33 -13.13 2.30 -5.70
N GLN A 34 -13.05 1.49 -4.63
CA GLN A 34 -13.34 1.95 -3.26
C GLN A 34 -12.35 3.02 -2.81
N LEU A 35 -11.05 2.81 -3.02
CA LEU A 35 -10.03 3.77 -2.65
C LEU A 35 -10.24 5.12 -3.36
N ALA A 36 -10.41 5.11 -4.69
CA ALA A 36 -10.67 6.31 -5.48
C ALA A 36 -11.90 7.09 -4.98
N MET A 37 -12.97 6.36 -4.65
CA MET A 37 -14.20 6.95 -4.10
C MET A 37 -13.98 7.61 -2.74
N VAL A 38 -13.28 6.94 -1.82
CA VAL A 38 -13.06 7.42 -0.45
C VAL A 38 -12.11 8.62 -0.42
N ILE A 39 -11.04 8.60 -1.21
CA ILE A 39 -10.10 9.73 -1.29
C ILE A 39 -10.64 10.89 -2.13
N GLY A 40 -11.68 10.65 -2.94
CA GLY A 40 -12.28 11.65 -3.83
C GLY A 40 -11.39 12.06 -5.00
N ALA A 41 -10.51 11.18 -5.47
CA ALA A 41 -9.54 11.46 -6.52
C ALA A 41 -9.31 10.25 -7.45
N GLU A 42 -8.87 10.52 -8.68
CA GLU A 42 -8.45 9.49 -9.61
C GLU A 42 -7.11 8.87 -9.18
N LEU A 43 -7.01 7.54 -9.23
CA LEU A 43 -5.77 6.83 -8.93
C LEU A 43 -4.83 6.84 -10.15
N PRO A 44 -3.56 7.23 -9.99
CA PRO A 44 -2.61 7.26 -11.10
C PRO A 44 -2.43 5.87 -11.77
N PRO A 45 -2.26 5.79 -13.10
CA PRO A 45 -2.08 4.50 -13.78
C PRO A 45 -0.91 3.67 -13.25
N ASP A 46 0.20 4.32 -12.89
CA ASP A 46 1.36 3.62 -12.33
C ASP A 46 1.12 3.09 -10.92
N PHE A 47 0.28 3.76 -10.13
CA PHE A 47 -0.16 3.26 -8.81
C PHE A 47 -0.98 1.98 -8.99
N LEU A 48 -1.96 1.99 -9.91
CA LEU A 48 -2.76 0.80 -10.23
C LEU A 48 -1.87 -0.35 -10.71
N ALA A 49 -0.94 -0.07 -11.62
CA ALA A 49 -0.01 -1.06 -12.13
C ALA A 49 0.89 -1.65 -11.04
N PHE A 50 1.29 -0.87 -10.04
CA PHE A 50 2.12 -1.31 -8.91
C PHE A 50 1.34 -2.28 -8.01
N TYR A 51 0.16 -1.88 -7.57
CA TYR A 51 -0.67 -2.63 -6.63
C TYR A 51 -1.38 -3.84 -7.25
N ARG A 52 -1.47 -3.90 -8.59
CA ARG A 52 -1.94 -5.09 -9.31
C ARG A 52 -0.99 -6.28 -9.23
N VAL A 53 0.27 -6.07 -8.84
CA VAL A 53 1.23 -7.17 -8.64
C VAL A 53 1.18 -7.64 -7.18
N HIS A 54 1.33 -6.69 -6.24
CA HIS A 54 1.22 -6.95 -4.80
C HIS A 54 0.42 -5.86 -4.10
N ASN A 55 -0.62 -6.25 -3.36
CA ASN A 55 -1.45 -5.34 -2.58
C ASN A 55 -0.82 -5.01 -1.21
N GLY A 56 0.39 -4.45 -1.23
CA GLY A 56 1.15 -4.20 0.00
C GLY A 56 1.51 -5.47 0.78
N GLN A 57 1.71 -5.32 2.09
CA GLN A 57 2.09 -6.39 3.00
C GLN A 57 0.93 -6.84 3.91
N ARG A 58 1.04 -8.03 4.50
CA ARG A 58 0.21 -8.43 5.65
C ARG A 58 0.59 -7.69 6.94
N ASN A 59 1.88 -7.31 7.05
CA ASN A 59 2.49 -6.63 8.18
C ASN A 59 2.63 -7.51 9.45
N ASP A 60 2.94 -8.80 9.25
CA ASP A 60 3.16 -9.74 10.36
C ASP A 60 4.64 -9.77 10.79
N GLU A 61 5.57 -9.62 9.82
CA GLU A 61 7.00 -9.89 10.02
C GLU A 61 7.96 -8.74 9.59
N GLY A 62 7.48 -7.48 9.64
CA GLY A 62 8.30 -6.27 9.46
C GLY A 62 8.07 -5.52 8.14
N GLY A 63 8.60 -4.30 8.06
CA GLY A 63 8.34 -3.39 6.93
C GLY A 63 9.27 -3.59 5.73
N LEU A 64 8.68 -3.64 4.54
CA LEU A 64 9.37 -3.83 3.26
C LEU A 64 10.23 -2.64 2.85
N LEU A 65 9.87 -1.43 3.28
CA LEU A 65 10.48 -0.18 2.85
C LEU A 65 11.22 0.49 4.02
N ASP A 66 12.50 0.18 4.17
CA ASP A 66 13.34 0.74 5.25
C ASP A 66 12.75 0.50 6.66
N GLY A 67 12.14 -0.67 6.85
CA GLY A 67 11.44 -1.03 8.09
C GLY A 67 9.99 -0.53 8.18
N GLU A 68 9.53 0.26 7.21
CA GLU A 68 8.14 0.70 7.11
C GLU A 68 7.27 -0.24 6.28
N GLU A 69 6.01 -0.36 6.69
CA GLU A 69 4.99 -1.16 5.99
C GLU A 69 4.70 -0.57 4.61
N LEU A 70 4.75 -1.40 3.57
CA LEU A 70 4.08 -1.09 2.31
C LEU A 70 2.58 -1.38 2.49
N LEU A 71 1.81 -0.32 2.75
CA LEU A 71 0.38 -0.44 3.05
C LEU A 71 -0.39 -1.18 1.96
N SER A 72 -1.24 -2.13 2.37
CA SER A 72 -2.31 -2.64 1.51
C SER A 72 -3.41 -1.58 1.32
N ILE A 73 -4.22 -1.68 0.27
CA ILE A 73 -5.34 -0.74 0.06
C ILE A 73 -6.31 -0.68 1.26
N PRO A 74 -6.69 -1.79 1.91
CA PRO A 74 -7.48 -1.73 3.14
C PRO A 74 -6.80 -0.94 4.26
N ARG A 75 -5.46 -1.05 4.41
CA ARG A 75 -4.70 -0.25 5.38
C ARG A 75 -4.63 1.22 4.97
N MET A 76 -4.45 1.54 3.69
CA MET A 76 -4.53 2.91 3.20
C MET A 76 -5.87 3.56 3.52
N LEU A 77 -6.98 2.83 3.33
CA LEU A 77 -8.31 3.31 3.66
C LEU A 77 -8.45 3.60 5.16
N ALA A 78 -7.97 2.70 6.01
CA ALA A 78 -7.99 2.88 7.46
C ALA A 78 -7.17 4.10 7.90
N GLU A 79 -5.95 4.24 7.40
CA GLU A 79 -5.10 5.40 7.68
C GLU A 79 -5.75 6.69 7.17
N TRP A 80 -6.22 6.70 5.92
CA TRP A 80 -6.89 7.87 5.33
C TRP A 80 -8.06 8.34 6.17
N THR A 81 -8.92 7.44 6.62
CA THR A 81 -10.06 7.79 7.49
C THR A 81 -9.58 8.47 8.78
N VAL A 82 -8.59 7.91 9.48
CA VAL A 82 -8.05 8.51 10.71
C VAL A 82 -7.49 9.91 10.45
N TRP A 83 -6.62 10.06 9.46
CA TRP A 83 -5.97 11.34 9.17
C TRP A 83 -6.97 12.40 8.68
N ASN A 84 -7.94 12.01 7.86
CA ASN A 84 -8.97 12.90 7.36
C ASN A 84 -9.96 13.31 8.47
N ASP A 85 -10.30 12.41 9.39
CA ASP A 85 -11.16 12.75 10.54
C ASP A 85 -10.47 13.75 11.47
N LEU A 86 -9.17 13.55 11.76
CA LEU A 86 -8.36 14.51 12.53
C LEU A 86 -8.28 15.88 11.83
N LEU A 87 -8.09 15.87 10.51
CA LEU A 87 -8.05 17.11 9.72
C LEU A 87 -9.38 17.86 9.79
N ASN A 88 -10.50 17.18 9.58
CA ASN A 88 -11.82 17.80 9.63
C ASN A 88 -12.28 18.14 11.05
N GLY A 89 -11.71 17.48 12.07
CA GLY A 89 -11.90 17.78 13.48
C GLY A 89 -11.15 19.03 13.95
N GLY A 90 -10.22 19.56 13.15
CA GLY A 90 -9.39 20.71 13.49
C GLY A 90 -8.20 20.36 14.38
N ASP A 91 -7.85 19.08 14.55
CA ASP A 91 -6.76 18.63 15.43
C ASP A 91 -5.37 19.11 14.98
N PHE A 92 -5.24 19.57 13.73
CA PHE A 92 -4.02 20.17 13.19
C PHE A 92 -4.00 21.70 13.22
N GLU A 93 -5.06 22.35 13.73
CA GLU A 93 -5.09 23.81 13.84
C GLU A 93 -4.14 24.28 14.97
N GLY A 94 -3.11 25.04 14.61
CA GLY A 94 -2.13 25.60 15.55
C GLY A 94 -0.86 24.77 15.78
N ALA A 95 -0.65 23.71 14.98
CA ALA A 95 0.63 22.99 14.86
C ALA A 95 1.71 23.79 14.12
#